data_AF-A0A561PPE6-F1
#
_entry.id   AF-A0A561PPE6-F1
#
_cell.length_a   1.000
_cell.length_b   1.000
_cell.length_c   1.000
_cell.angle_alpha   90.00
_cell.angle_beta   90.00
_cell.angle_gamma   90.00
#
_symmetry.space_group_name_H-M   'P 1'
#
loop_
_entity.id
_entity.type
_entity.pdbx_description
1 polymer ?
#
loop_
_entity_poly.entity_id
_entity_poly.type
_entity_poly.pdbx_seq_one_letter_code
_entity_poly.pdbx_strand_id
1 'polypeptide(L)'
;MEQQPLEQKVALVTGSSRGWGRDIAIHLAAAGATAIVNYHSNRERAEEVIQHITSRGGKAFAFQVDVASEKAVNNLFDNIRKVSQEGRHFGK
;
A
#
# COMPACT_ATOMS: atom_id res chain seq x y z
N MET A 1 5.65 15.12 19.75
CA MET A 1 4.91 14.52 18.63
C MET A 1 4.91 13.03 18.85
N GLU A 2 3.72 12.43 18.95
CA GLU A 2 3.59 10.98 19.11
C GLU A 2 3.96 10.34 17.76
N GLN A 3 4.95 9.45 17.76
CA GLN A 3 5.37 8.76 16.54
C GLN A 3 4.23 7.85 16.07
N GLN A 4 3.91 7.89 14.79
CA GLN A 4 2.84 7.04 14.26
C GLN A 4 3.28 5.56 14.34
N PRO A 5 2.43 4.64 14.80
CA PRO A 5 2.86 3.29 15.20
C PRO A 5 3.39 2.42 14.04
N LEU A 6 3.09 2.79 12.79
CA LEU A 6 3.54 2.11 11.58
C LEU A 6 4.47 2.96 10.71
N GLU A 7 5.05 4.03 11.27
CA GLU A 7 6.02 4.85 10.55
C GLU A 7 7.17 3.98 10.00
N GLN A 8 7.60 4.27 8.77
CA GLN A 8 8.60 3.50 8.02
C GLN A 8 8.25 2.02 7.75
N LYS A 9 7.00 1.59 7.98
CA LYS A 9 6.53 0.26 7.59
C LYS A 9 5.86 0.31 6.22
N VAL A 10 5.88 -0.84 5.55
CA VAL A 10 5.11 -1.07 4.32
C VAL A 10 4.01 -2.09 4.64
N ALA A 11 2.77 -1.76 4.31
CA ALA A 11 1.60 -2.59 4.58
C ALA A 11 0.96 -3.04 3.27
N LEU A 12 1.07 -4.32 2.94
CA LEU A 12 0.35 -4.91 1.81
C LEU A 12 -1.02 -5.41 2.24
N VAL A 13 -2.07 -4.92 1.58
CA VAL A 13 -3.45 -5.37 1.81
C VAL A 13 -4.00 -5.93 0.50
N THR A 14 -4.30 -7.23 0.45
CA THR A 14 -4.93 -7.87 -0.71
C THR A 14 -6.40 -7.50 -0.82
N GLY A 15 -6.91 -7.38 -2.05
CA GLY A 15 -8.33 -7.02 -2.28
C GLY A 15 -8.73 -5.65 -1.71
N SER A 16 -7.80 -4.69 -1.67
CA SER A 16 -7.96 -3.41 -0.96
C SER A 16 -8.50 -2.26 -1.80
N SER A 17 -8.96 -2.52 -3.02
CA SER A 17 -9.67 -1.50 -3.81
C SER A 17 -11.10 -1.22 -3.31
N ARG A 18 -11.66 -2.03 -2.41
CA ARG A 18 -13.04 -1.85 -1.89
C ARG A 18 -13.28 -2.55 -0.55
N GLY A 19 -14.47 -2.32 0.02
CA GLY A 19 -14.94 -2.98 1.24
C GLY A 19 -13.94 -2.82 2.40
N TRP A 20 -13.84 -3.84 3.25
CA TRP A 20 -12.94 -3.80 4.40
C TRP A 20 -11.47 -3.68 4.03
N GLY A 21 -11.03 -4.24 2.90
CA GLY A 21 -9.65 -4.10 2.44
C GLY A 21 -9.26 -2.64 2.20
N ARG A 22 -10.18 -1.84 1.63
CA ARG A 22 -10.00 -0.39 1.48
C ARG A 22 -9.86 0.29 2.85
N ASP A 23 -10.77 0.01 3.78
CA ASP A 23 -10.76 0.66 5.08
C ASP A 23 -9.50 0.31 5.87
N ILE A 24 -9.05 -0.95 5.81
CA ILE A 24 -7.80 -1.41 6.42
C ILE A 24 -6.61 -0.67 5.81
N ALA A 25 -6.52 -0.58 4.48
CA ALA A 25 -5.42 0.14 3.82
C ALA A 25 -5.37 1.62 4.23
N ILE A 26 -6.52 2.28 4.34
CA ILE A 26 -6.64 3.68 4.80
C ILE A 26 -6.18 3.83 6.25
N HIS A 27 -6.62 2.95 7.16
CA HIS A 27 -6.24 3.02 8.58
C HIS A 27 -4.74 2.75 8.78
N LEU A 28 -4.17 1.79 8.07
CA LEU A 28 -2.74 1.51 8.14
C LEU A 28 -1.91 2.68 7.62
N ALA A 29 -2.36 3.35 6.56
CA ALA A 29 -1.71 4.56 6.05
C ALA A 29 -1.83 5.74 7.02
N ALA A 30 -3.00 5.94 7.64
CA ALA A 30 -3.20 6.95 8.68
C ALA A 30 -2.32 6.70 9.92
N ALA A 31 -2.00 5.44 10.19
CA ALA A 31 -1.07 5.01 11.22
C ALA A 31 0.42 5.08 10.81
N GLY A 32 0.74 5.64 9.63
CA GLY A 32 2.10 5.96 9.18
C GLY A 32 2.73 4.98 8.20
N ALA A 33 2.03 3.91 7.82
CA ALA A 33 2.55 2.97 6.84
C ALA A 33 2.51 3.54 5.41
N THR A 34 3.43 3.08 4.56
CA THR A 34 3.22 3.09 3.12
C THR A 34 2.29 1.94 2.75
N ALA A 35 1.05 2.25 2.34
CA ALA A 35 0.06 1.25 1.99
C ALA A 35 0.24 0.75 0.55
N ILE A 36 0.20 -0.57 0.37
CA ILE A 36 0.20 -1.21 -0.94
C ILE A 36 -1.20 -1.73 -1.21
N VAL A 37 -1.89 -1.08 -2.13
CA VAL A 37 -3.26 -1.36 -2.53
C VAL A 37 -3.25 -2.39 -3.66
N ASN A 38 -3.65 -3.61 -3.37
CA ASN A 38 -3.82 -4.64 -4.40
C ASN A 38 -5.24 -4.63 -4.97
N TYR A 39 -5.34 -4.76 -6.29
CA TYR A 39 -6.57 -4.98 -7.02
C TYR A 39 -6.42 -6.04 -8.10
N HIS A 40 -7.53 -6.66 -8.51
CA HIS A 40 -7.57 -7.63 -9.60
C HIS A 40 -8.01 -7.00 -10.93
N SER A 41 -9.20 -6.41 -10.97
CA SER A 41 -9.83 -5.94 -12.22
C SER A 41 -10.29 -4.48 -12.22
N ASN A 42 -10.45 -3.85 -11.06
CA ASN A 42 -10.99 -2.49 -10.98
C ASN A 42 -9.90 -1.51 -10.54
N ARG A 43 -9.21 -0.93 -11.53
CA ARG A 43 -8.15 0.05 -11.36
C ARG A 43 -8.67 1.38 -10.81
N GLU A 44 -9.80 1.86 -11.30
CA GLU A 44 -10.41 3.13 -10.88
C GLU A 44 -10.66 3.16 -9.37
N ARG A 45 -11.25 2.09 -8.82
CA ARG A 45 -11.43 1.96 -7.38
C ARG A 45 -10.12 1.91 -6.60
N ALA A 46 -9.06 1.32 -7.15
CA ALA A 46 -7.76 1.36 -6.50
C ALA A 46 -7.18 2.78 -6.50
N GLU A 47 -7.31 3.51 -7.61
CA GLU A 47 -6.89 4.91 -7.74
C GLU A 47 -7.66 5.82 -6.76
N GLU A 48 -8.96 5.61 -6.55
CA GLU A 48 -9.74 6.31 -5.52
C GLU A 48 -9.15 6.11 -4.11
N VAL A 49 -8.73 4.89 -3.77
CA VAL A 49 -8.10 4.60 -2.47
C VAL A 49 -6.75 5.30 -2.35
N ILE A 50 -5.93 5.29 -3.41
CA ILE A 50 -4.67 6.04 -3.44
C ILE A 50 -4.92 7.52 -3.21
N GLN A 51 -5.84 8.13 -3.97
CA GLN A 51 -6.20 9.55 -3.82
C GLN A 51 -6.70 9.87 -2.42
N HIS A 52 -7.53 9.01 -1.84
CA HIS A 52 -8.03 9.20 -0.48
C HIS A 52 -6.90 9.17 0.56
N ILE A 53 -5.91 8.29 0.41
CA ILE A 53 -4.76 8.20 1.32
C ILE A 53 -3.83 9.41 1.13
N THR A 54 -3.47 9.73 -0.11
CA THR A 54 -2.48 10.78 -0.41
C THR A 54 -3.02 12.18 -0.12
N SER A 55 -4.30 12.45 -0.35
CA SER A 55 -4.95 13.72 0.03
C SER A 55 -4.94 14.00 1.54
N ARG A 56 -4.70 12.96 2.37
CA ARG A 56 -4.58 13.05 3.83
C ARG A 56 -3.12 13.00 4.31
N GLY A 57 -2.16 13.13 3.39
CA GLY A 57 -0.73 13.11 3.69
C GLY A 57 -0.13 11.70 3.88
N GLY A 58 -0.91 10.64 3.66
CA GLY A 58 -0.42 9.26 3.70
C GLY A 58 0.31 8.87 2.41
N LYS A 59 0.99 7.72 2.44
CA LYS A 59 1.70 7.16 1.28
C LYS A 59 1.00 5.90 0.81
N ALA A 60 0.74 5.78 -0.49
CA ALA A 60 0.19 4.55 -1.04
C ALA A 60 0.58 4.30 -2.50
N PHE A 61 0.62 3.02 -2.89
CA PHE A 61 0.86 2.55 -4.25
C PHE A 61 -0.15 1.47 -4.62
N ALA A 62 -0.65 1.48 -5.84
CA ALA A 62 -1.57 0.45 -6.33
C ALA A 62 -0.87 -0.55 -7.25
N PHE A 63 -1.12 -1.85 -7.05
CA PHE A 63 -0.63 -2.90 -7.94
C PHE A 63 -1.76 -3.83 -8.38
N GLN A 64 -1.86 -4.04 -9.69
CA GLN A 64 -2.73 -5.06 -10.26
C GLN A 64 -2.08 -6.42 -10.09
N VAL A 65 -2.66 -7.29 -9.25
CA VAL A 65 -2.10 -8.61 -8.99
C VAL A 65 -3.24 -9.60 -8.80
N ASP A 66 -3.22 -10.65 -9.60
CA ASP A 66 -3.96 -11.87 -9.30
C ASP A 66 -3.18 -12.67 -8.24
N VAL A 67 -3.73 -12.73 -7.03
CA VAL A 67 -3.13 -13.41 -5.89
C VAL A 67 -3.17 -14.94 -6.01
N ALA A 68 -3.92 -15.48 -6.98
CA ALA A 68 -3.87 -16.91 -7.31
C ALA A 68 -2.63 -17.29 -8.14
N SER A 69 -1.92 -16.31 -8.72
CA SER A 69 -0.72 -16.53 -9.52
C SER A 69 0.55 -16.33 -8.69
N GLU A 70 1.25 -17.42 -8.37
CA GLU A 70 2.52 -17.37 -7.63
C GLU A 70 3.54 -16.44 -8.29
N LYS A 71 3.65 -16.50 -9.63
CA LYS A 71 4.53 -15.61 -10.40
C LYS A 71 4.15 -14.13 -10.22
N ALA A 72 2.87 -13.81 -10.26
CA ALA A 72 2.41 -12.44 -10.06
C ALA A 72 2.67 -11.95 -8.63
N VAL A 73 2.47 -12.82 -7.64
CA VAL A 73 2.79 -12.54 -6.23
C VAL A 73 4.30 -12.30 -6.04
N ASN A 74 5.16 -13.11 -6.64
CA ASN A 74 6.61 -12.90 -6.58
C ASN A 74 7.01 -11.53 -7.17
N ASN A 75 6.47 -11.18 -8.34
CA ASN A 75 6.69 -9.87 -8.96
C ASN A 75 6.19 -8.71 -8.07
N LEU A 76 5.07 -8.89 -7.37
CA LEU A 76 4.56 -7.90 -6.42
C LEU A 76 5.57 -7.65 -5.30
N PHE A 77 6.11 -8.71 -4.70
CA PHE A 77 7.11 -8.56 -3.64
C PHE A 77 8.38 -7.86 -4.12
N ASP A 78 8.83 -8.10 -5.35
CA ASP A 78 9.96 -7.37 -5.93
C ASP A 78 9.67 -5.87 -6.09
N ASN A 79 8.46 -5.51 -6.50
CA ASN A 79 8.05 -4.12 -6.58
C ASN A 79 7.93 -3.48 -5.19
N ILE A 80 7.40 -4.19 -4.20
CA ILE A 80 7.31 -3.73 -2.80
C ILE A 80 8.70 -3.50 -2.21
N ARG A 81 9.69 -4.35 -2.51
CA ARG A 81 11.08 -4.15 -2.07
C ARG A 81 11.64 -2.82 -2.57
N LYS A 82 11.37 -2.46 -3.82
CA LYS A 82 11.79 -1.17 -4.41
C LYS A 82 11.14 0.01 -3.68
N VAL A 83 9.83 -0.03 -3.46
CA VAL A 83 9.08 0.97 -2.67
C VAL A 83 9.67 1.11 -1.26
N SER A 84 10.03 0.00 -0.62
CA SER A 84 10.65 0.02 0.72
C SER A 84 12.07 0.59 0.76
N GLN A 85 12.76 0.63 -0.38
CA GLN A 85 14.13 1.14 -0.50
C GLN A 85 14.14 2.64 -0.77
N GLU A 86 13.17 3.15 -1.54
CA GLU A 86 12.97 4.60 -1.75
C GLU A 86 12.70 5.35 -0.43
N GLY A 87 12.21 4.67 0.61
CA GLY A 87 12.01 5.21 1.96
C GLY A 87 13.16 4.99 2.96
N ARG A 88 14.26 4.32 2.57
CA ARG A 88 15.35 3.90 3.49
C ARG A 88 16.57 4.84 3.54
N HIS A 89 16.42 6.11 3.15
CA HIS A 89 17.50 7.11 3.18
C HIS A 89 17.39 8.10 4.35
N PHE A 90 17.16 7.61 5.57
CA PHE A 90 17.42 8.37 6.78
C PHE A 90 18.11 7.47 7.81
N GLY A 91 19.40 7.72 8.05
CA GLY A 91 20.12 7.16 9.19
C GLY A 91 21.37 6.33 8.88
N LYS A 92 22.23 6.78 7.95
CA LYS A 92 23.68 7.04 8.15
C LYS A 92 24.29 7.55 6.85
#